data_AF-X1UZ51-F1
#
_entry.id   AF-X1UZ51-F1
#
_cell.length_a   1.000
_cell.length_b   1.000
_cell.length_c   1.000
_cell.angle_alpha   90.00
_cell.angle_beta   90.00
_cell.angle_gamma   90.00
#
_symmetry.space_group_name_H-M   'P 1'
#
loop_
_entity.id
_entity.type
_entity.pdbx_description
1 polymer ?
#
loop_
_entity_poly.entity_id
_entity_poly.type
_entity_poly.pdbx_seq_one_letter_code
_entity_poly.pdbx_strand_id
1 'polypeptide(L)'
;MTENKDEFYFEIILKSLANARQFHLDTIELSKIKSYGHAYALAVLGFEEIAKAWGVLYLQFGLYQEDDEFIRELFRNHITKQFAGWQTFSMIFL
;
A
#
# COMPACT_ATOMS: atom_id res chain seq x y z
N MET A 1 8.92 23.07 12.16
CA MET A 1 9.54 21.86 11.57
C MET A 1 8.50 20.84 11.11
N THR A 2 7.26 21.25 10.79
CA THR A 2 6.15 20.38 10.37
C THR A 2 6.02 20.23 8.86
N GLU A 3 6.40 21.27 8.08
CA GLU A 3 6.26 21.30 6.61
C GLU A 3 6.97 20.15 5.87
N ASN A 4 8.06 19.62 6.42
CA ASN A 4 8.88 18.60 5.74
C ASN A 4 8.29 17.17 5.87
N LYS A 5 7.40 16.93 6.84
CA LYS A 5 6.79 15.60 7.04
C LYS A 5 5.59 15.38 6.12
N ASP A 6 4.80 16.40 5.88
CA ASP A 6 3.60 16.31 5.04
C ASP A 6 3.97 16.10 3.56
N GLU A 7 5.00 16.81 3.07
CA GLU A 7 5.55 16.59 1.72
C GLU A 7 6.10 15.16 1.56
N PHE A 8 6.82 14.67 2.58
CA PHE A 8 7.37 13.32 2.59
C PHE A 8 6.27 12.24 2.54
N TYR A 9 5.23 12.38 3.36
CA TYR A 9 4.09 11.46 3.34
C TYR A 9 3.33 11.48 2.02
N PHE A 10 3.12 12.67 1.46
CA PHE A 10 2.48 12.83 0.17
C PHE A 10 3.28 12.17 -0.96
N GLU A 11 4.61 12.31 -0.94
CA GLU A 11 5.49 11.64 -1.91
C GLU A 11 5.39 10.11 -1.82
N ILE A 12 5.35 9.55 -0.60
CA ILE A 12 5.18 8.11 -0.39
C ILE A 12 3.82 7.63 -0.94
N ILE A 13 2.75 8.36 -0.66
CA ILE A 13 1.40 8.03 -1.14
C ILE A 13 1.41 7.97 -2.67
N LEU A 14 1.92 9.00 -3.33
CA LEU A 14 1.96 9.06 -4.81
C LEU A 14 2.78 7.92 -5.40
N LYS A 15 3.98 7.65 -4.86
CA LYS A 15 4.84 6.56 -5.33
C LYS A 15 4.19 5.19 -5.14
N SER A 16 3.57 4.95 -3.99
CA SER A 16 2.92 3.67 -3.69
C SER A 16 1.71 3.44 -4.60
N LEU A 17 0.89 4.46 -4.84
CA LEU A 17 -0.23 4.38 -5.79
C LEU A 17 0.24 4.16 -7.23
N ALA A 18 1.34 4.80 -7.65
CA ALA A 18 1.93 4.58 -8.97
C ALA A 18 2.44 3.14 -9.13
N ASN A 19 3.13 2.59 -8.13
CA ASN A 19 3.58 1.20 -8.11
C ASN A 19 2.40 0.22 -8.17
N ALA A 20 1.37 0.43 -7.35
CA ALA A 20 0.17 -0.39 -7.34
C ALA A 20 -0.49 -0.44 -8.72
N ARG A 21 -0.60 0.72 -9.38
CA ARG A 21 -1.13 0.82 -10.75
C ARG A 21 -0.28 0.04 -11.74
N GLN A 22 1.05 0.15 -11.67
CA GLN A 22 1.93 -0.59 -12.57
C GLN A 22 1.82 -2.10 -12.35
N PHE A 23 1.85 -2.57 -11.10
CA PHE A 23 1.68 -3.99 -10.79
C PHE A 23 0.35 -4.56 -11.26
N HIS A 24 -0.73 -3.78 -11.20
CA HIS A 24 -2.02 -4.17 -11.76
C HIS A 24 -1.96 -4.34 -13.28
N LEU A 25 -1.34 -3.40 -14.00
CA LEU A 25 -1.17 -3.50 -15.46
C LEU A 25 -0.32 -4.73 -15.84
N ASP A 26 0.78 -4.96 -15.12
CA ASP A 26 1.66 -6.10 -15.36
C ASP A 26 0.94 -7.43 -15.07
N THR A 27 0.06 -7.47 -14.06
CA THR A 27 -0.79 -8.63 -13.77
C THR A 27 -1.70 -8.97 -14.94
N ILE A 28 -2.28 -7.95 -15.60
CA ILE A 28 -3.13 -8.14 -16.79
C ILE A 28 -2.29 -8.74 -17.94
N GLU A 29 -1.10 -8.19 -18.20
CA GLU A 29 -0.23 -8.71 -19.27
C GLU A 29 0.24 -10.15 -18.99
N LEU A 30 0.63 -10.45 -17.75
CA LEU A 30 1.02 -11.81 -17.34
C LEU A 30 -0.14 -12.81 -17.46
N SER A 31 -1.36 -12.36 -17.18
CA SER A 31 -2.57 -13.19 -17.33
C SER A 31 -2.84 -13.55 -18.80
N LYS A 32 -2.55 -12.65 -19.75
CA LYS A 32 -2.69 -12.93 -21.19
C LYS A 32 -1.76 -14.05 -21.66
N ILE A 33 -0.55 -14.10 -21.11
CA ILE A 33 0.42 -15.18 -21.40
C ILE A 33 0.27 -16.40 -20.47
N LYS A 34 -0.83 -16.48 -19.71
CA LYS A 34 -1.16 -17.58 -18.77
C LYS A 34 -0.12 -17.81 -17.67
N SER A 35 0.66 -16.78 -17.33
CA SER A 35 1.65 -16.82 -16.24
C SER A 35 1.00 -16.51 -14.89
N TYR A 36 0.05 -17.36 -14.47
CA TYR A 36 -0.85 -17.06 -13.35
C TYR A 36 -0.14 -16.93 -12.00
N GLY A 37 0.94 -17.69 -11.76
CA GLY A 37 1.72 -17.57 -10.52
C GLY A 37 2.37 -16.20 -10.36
N HIS A 38 2.96 -15.68 -11.46
CA HIS A 38 3.57 -14.35 -11.46
C HIS A 38 2.51 -13.24 -11.41
N ALA A 39 1.38 -13.42 -12.12
CA ALA A 39 0.25 -12.51 -12.05
C ALA A 39 -0.29 -12.40 -10.62
N TYR A 40 -0.45 -13.53 -9.92
CA TYR A 40 -0.90 -13.53 -8.53
C TYR A 40 0.10 -12.83 -7.60
N ALA A 41 1.40 -13.11 -7.75
CA ALA A 41 2.43 -12.45 -6.95
C ALA A 41 2.42 -10.92 -7.15
N LEU A 42 2.30 -10.44 -8.39
CA LEU A 42 2.18 -9.01 -8.67
C LEU A 42 0.88 -8.41 -8.13
N ALA A 43 -0.23 -9.13 -8.17
CA ALA A 43 -1.48 -8.67 -7.59
C ALA A 43 -1.35 -8.44 -6.06
N VAL A 44 -0.68 -9.37 -5.36
CA VAL A 44 -0.41 -9.23 -3.91
C VAL A 44 0.50 -8.03 -3.65
N LEU A 45 1.57 -7.84 -4.43
CA LEU A 45 2.45 -6.67 -4.31
C LEU A 45 1.70 -5.36 -4.59
N GLY A 46 0.81 -5.34 -5.58
CA GLY A 46 -0.06 -4.20 -5.85
C GLY A 46 -0.95 -3.84 -4.66
N PHE A 47 -1.53 -4.86 -4.01
CA PHE A 47 -2.34 -4.66 -2.81
C PHE A 47 -1.51 -4.12 -1.64
N GLU A 48 -0.29 -4.62 -1.45
CA GLU A 48 0.61 -4.12 -0.40
C GLU A 48 1.00 -2.65 -0.60
N GLU A 49 1.20 -2.19 -1.83
CA GLU A 49 1.46 -0.78 -2.13
C GLU A 49 0.23 0.11 -1.85
N ILE A 50 -0.98 -0.37 -2.15
CA ILE A 50 -2.22 0.32 -1.76
C ILE A 50 -2.30 0.43 -0.24
N ALA A 51 -2.05 -0.67 0.49
CA ALA A 51 -2.08 -0.67 1.95
C ALA A 51 -1.08 0.31 2.57
N LYS A 52 0.12 0.46 1.99
CA LYS A 52 1.09 1.49 2.41
C LYS A 52 0.55 2.90 2.21
N ALA A 53 0.01 3.21 1.02
CA ALA A 53 -0.56 4.52 0.74
C ALA A 53 -1.66 4.89 1.74
N TRP A 54 -2.57 3.95 2.01
CA TRP A 54 -3.63 4.12 3.00
C TRP A 54 -3.09 4.29 4.42
N GLY A 55 -2.16 3.44 4.85
CA GLY A 55 -1.54 3.56 6.18
C GLY A 55 -0.90 4.92 6.42
N VAL A 56 -0.20 5.47 5.42
CA VAL A 56 0.38 6.82 5.49
C VAL A 56 -0.70 7.90 5.51
N LEU A 57 -1.80 7.73 4.76
CA LEU A 57 -2.92 8.65 4.74
C LEU A 57 -3.62 8.72 6.10
N TYR A 58 -3.83 7.58 6.78
CA TYR A 58 -4.38 7.54 8.13
C TYR A 58 -3.51 8.29 9.16
N LEU A 59 -2.18 8.21 9.03
CA LEU A 59 -1.23 8.94 9.86
C LEU A 59 -1.30 10.46 9.59
N GLN A 60 -1.41 10.87 8.33
CA GLN A 60 -1.49 12.27 7.94
C GLN A 60 -2.78 12.94 8.43
N PHE A 61 -3.91 12.23 8.42
CA PHE A 61 -5.19 12.76 8.93
C PHE A 61 -5.37 12.65 10.45
N GLY A 62 -4.37 12.12 11.17
CA GLY A 62 -4.42 11.99 12.63
C GLY A 62 -5.53 11.06 13.12
N LEU A 63 -6.04 10.18 12.26
CA LEU A 63 -7.07 9.19 12.60
C LEU A 63 -6.52 8.06 13.47
N TYR A 64 -5.18 7.95 13.53
CA TYR A 64 -4.41 7.13 14.45
C TYR A 64 -3.18 7.92 14.90
N GLN A 65 -2.91 7.97 16.21
CA GLN A 65 -1.62 8.41 16.76
C GLN A 65 -0.88 7.15 17.20
N GLU A 66 0.00 6.60 16.37
CA GLU A 66 0.77 5.39 16.69
C GLU A 66 2.26 5.58 16.37
N ASP A 67 3.08 4.92 17.18
CA ASP A 67 4.53 5.02 17.31
C ASP A 67 5.26 4.79 15.97
N ASP A 68 6.46 5.39 15.83
CA ASP A 68 7.37 5.22 14.68
C ASP A 68 7.62 3.72 14.32
N GLU A 69 7.34 2.80 15.24
CA GLU A 69 7.40 1.36 15.09
C GLU A 69 6.36 0.80 14.11
N PHE A 70 5.12 1.28 14.12
CA PHE A 70 4.09 0.86 13.15
C PHE A 70 4.47 1.28 11.72
N ILE A 71 4.98 2.51 11.55
CA ILE A 71 5.48 2.98 10.25
C ILE A 71 6.61 2.07 9.76
N ARG A 72 7.58 1.78 10.62
CA ARG A 72 8.67 0.85 10.28
C ARG A 72 8.16 -0.52 9.90
N GLU A 73 7.20 -1.08 10.64
CA GLU A 73 6.63 -2.39 10.34
C GLU A 73 5.78 -2.41 9.06
N LEU A 74 5.03 -1.33 8.79
CA LEU A 74 4.26 -1.18 7.54
C LEU A 74 5.18 -1.23 6.31
N PHE A 75 6.40 -0.70 6.40
CA PHE A 75 7.37 -0.80 5.31
C PHE A 75 8.14 -2.12 5.29
N ARG A 76 8.34 -2.76 6.46
CA ARG A 76 9.24 -3.91 6.62
C ARG A 76 8.56 -5.28 6.58
N ASN A 77 7.30 -5.40 6.98
CA ASN A 77 6.64 -6.69 7.21
C ASN A 77 5.46 -6.92 6.26
N HIS A 78 5.50 -8.02 5.50
CA HIS A 78 4.43 -8.40 4.55
C HIS A 78 3.08 -8.65 5.25
N ILE A 79 3.11 -9.22 6.46
CA ILE A 79 1.88 -9.51 7.23
C ILE A 79 1.17 -8.22 7.63
N THR A 80 1.91 -7.21 8.10
CA THR A 80 1.35 -5.92 8.49
C THR A 80 0.74 -5.18 7.30
N LYS A 81 1.39 -5.25 6.12
CA LYS A 81 0.84 -4.69 4.87
C LYS A 81 -0.46 -5.38 4.46
N GLN A 82 -0.50 -6.71 4.54
CA GLN A 82 -1.70 -7.48 4.21
C GLN A 82 -2.84 -7.21 5.19
N PHE A 83 -2.54 -7.07 6.49
CA PHE A 83 -3.52 -6.73 7.51
C PHE A 83 -4.11 -5.33 7.28
N ALA A 84 -3.26 -4.32 7.05
CA ALA A 84 -3.70 -2.96 6.72
C ALA A 84 -4.57 -2.96 5.45
N GLY A 85 -4.15 -3.68 4.41
CA GLY A 85 -4.94 -3.82 3.19
C GLY A 85 -6.28 -4.52 3.43
N TRP A 86 -6.34 -5.56 4.27
CA TRP A 86 -7.58 -6.26 4.61
C TRP A 86 -8.55 -5.35 5.37
N GLN A 87 -8.04 -4.57 6.34
CA GLN A 87 -8.84 -3.56 7.03
C GLN A 87 -9.42 -2.53 6.06
N THR A 88 -8.62 -2.04 5.11
CA THR A 88 -9.09 -1.14 4.04
C THR A 88 -10.18 -1.78 3.19
N PHE A 89 -10.02 -3.04 2.78
CA PHE A 89 -11.03 -3.77 2.01
C PHE A 89 -12.35 -3.85 2.79
N SER A 90 -12.31 -4.19 4.07
CA SER A 90 -13.52 -4.25 4.91
C SER A 90 -14.20 -2.89 5.13
N MET A 91 -13.46 -1.77 5.13
CA MET A 91 -14.04 -0.43 5.31
C MET A 91 -14.67 0.16 4.03
N ILE A 92 -14.30 -0.33 2.84
CA ILE A 92 -14.85 0.15 1.56
C ILE A 92 -16.16 -0.60 1.19
N PHE A 93 -16.33 -1.83 1.67
CA PHE A 93 -17.45 -2.71 1.30
C PHE A 93 -18.49 -2.93 2.43
N LEU A 94 -18.43 -2.14 3.51
CA LEU A 94 -19.45 -2.00 4.55
C LEU A 94 -20.08 -0.61 4.48
#